data_AF-A0A835X9D4-F1
#
_entry.id   AF-A0A835X9D4-F1
#
_cell.length_a   1.000
_cell.length_b   1.000
_cell.length_c   1.000
_cell.angle_alpha   90.00
_cell.angle_beta   90.00
_cell.angle_gamma   90.00
#
_symmetry.space_group_name_H-M   'P 1'
#
loop_
_entity.id
_entity.type
_entity.pdbx_description
1 polymer ?
#
loop_
_entity_poly.entity_id
_entity_poly.type
_entity_poly.pdbx_seq_one_letter_code
_entity_poly.pdbx_strand_id
1 'polypeptide(L)'
;MQLLRGSEILKFDFKKPEERGIFQTATKLVTYIVIVAESAVYGYAVYGPGITEPHVLYILIGQLMGASVIIMFLDETIQKGWGLGSGISLFIMAGVAQQILWSLLSPLPAGDGFTIGVIPFVTESIMAGDISDIFFRYNQLPSIFGLLLTAGIMLILVFTQGVKIEIPIVSTKYRGFSAVYPIKMMYVSNIPVILASALTANVVFMGQMLWANLNPQNNSTFLNFLVQFDPTSPSTPIGGLVYYMTPPRGLDIAVLDPMRAVGYVIFMIIIVVIFGKLWVELGGLSPKSAAKNLLDADVQIPGFRRSKQPIENLLNKYIPSVTLLGSMILGLIAGVSDVLGVFGSGIGILLMVDILINYYNQLIREQVEIVMPRLGALLGRK
;
A
#
# COMPACT_ATOMS: atom_id res chain seq x y z
N MET A 1 -15.18 -5.74 7.42
CA MET A 1 -15.25 -7.15 7.88
C MET A 1 -14.02 -7.64 8.64
N GLN A 2 -12.79 -7.45 8.14
CA GLN A 2 -11.58 -7.91 8.85
C GLN A 2 -11.38 -7.24 10.22
N LEU A 3 -11.64 -5.94 10.34
CA LEU A 3 -11.65 -5.20 11.61
C LEU A 3 -12.68 -5.76 12.60
N LEU A 4 -13.91 -6.04 12.15
CA LEU A 4 -14.99 -6.60 12.99
C LEU A 4 -14.66 -8.01 13.53
N ARG A 5 -13.84 -8.77 12.78
CA ARG A 5 -13.29 -10.05 13.26
C ARG A 5 -12.14 -9.81 14.24
N GLY A 6 -11.21 -8.92 13.90
CA GLY A 6 -10.04 -8.61 14.74
C GLY A 6 -10.42 -8.02 16.09
N SER A 7 -11.53 -7.29 16.17
CA SER A 7 -12.09 -6.77 17.42
C SER A 7 -12.92 -7.78 18.21
N GLU A 8 -12.98 -9.05 17.77
CA GLU A 8 -13.78 -10.14 18.35
C GLU A 8 -15.30 -9.85 18.52
N ILE A 9 -15.82 -8.78 17.89
CA ILE A 9 -17.25 -8.45 17.90
C ILE A 9 -18.06 -9.55 17.21
N LEU A 10 -17.51 -10.11 16.13
CA LEU A 10 -18.08 -11.26 15.42
C LEU A 10 -17.15 -12.47 15.56
N LYS A 11 -17.56 -13.45 16.39
CA LYS A 11 -16.83 -14.70 16.62
C LYS A 11 -17.22 -15.73 15.57
N PHE A 12 -16.47 -15.78 14.47
CA PHE A 12 -16.59 -16.85 13.47
C PHE A 12 -15.46 -17.87 13.65
N ASP A 13 -15.83 -19.15 13.77
CA ASP A 13 -14.91 -20.28 13.76
C ASP A 13 -14.64 -20.73 12.32
N PHE A 14 -13.51 -20.27 11.78
CA PHE A 14 -13.04 -20.71 10.48
C PHE A 14 -12.65 -22.20 10.46
N LYS A 15 -12.79 -23.01 11.51
CA LYS A 15 -12.67 -24.48 11.36
C LYS A 15 -13.89 -25.08 10.69
N LYS A 16 -15.06 -24.43 10.80
CA LYS A 16 -16.30 -24.92 10.18
C LYS A 16 -16.49 -24.33 8.78
N PRO A 17 -16.73 -25.16 7.76
CA PRO A 17 -16.92 -24.68 6.38
C PRO A 17 -18.14 -23.78 6.22
N GLU A 18 -19.21 -24.02 6.98
CA GLU A 18 -20.44 -23.21 6.94
C GLU A 18 -20.19 -21.75 7.39
N GLU A 19 -19.49 -21.56 8.51
CA GLU A 19 -19.17 -20.22 9.02
C GLU A 19 -18.22 -19.45 8.09
N ARG A 20 -17.31 -20.16 7.39
CA ARG A 20 -16.49 -19.56 6.32
C ARG A 20 -17.34 -19.05 5.16
N GLY A 21 -18.30 -19.86 4.72
CA GLY A 21 -19.20 -19.51 3.62
C GLY A 21 -20.07 -18.29 3.94
N ILE A 22 -20.61 -18.23 5.17
CA ILE A 22 -21.38 -17.08 5.65
C ILE A 22 -20.50 -15.82 5.67
N PHE A 23 -19.28 -15.90 6.21
CA PHE A 23 -18.37 -14.75 6.26
C PHE A 23 -18.00 -14.21 4.87
N GLN A 24 -17.73 -15.10 3.92
CA GLN A 24 -17.44 -14.71 2.53
C GLN A 24 -18.67 -14.07 1.86
N THR A 25 -19.85 -14.67 2.05
CA THR A 25 -21.10 -14.15 1.48
C THR A 25 -21.47 -12.80 2.06
N ALA A 26 -21.35 -12.63 3.39
CA ALA A 26 -21.58 -11.35 4.05
C ALA A 26 -20.57 -10.28 3.59
N THR A 27 -19.31 -10.65 3.41
CA THR A 27 -18.29 -9.72 2.89
C THR A 27 -18.66 -9.25 1.49
N LYS A 28 -19.07 -10.16 0.60
CA LYS A 28 -19.55 -9.85 -0.74
C LYS A 28 -20.77 -8.93 -0.74
N LEU A 29 -21.75 -9.21 0.11
CA LEU A 29 -22.97 -8.41 0.21
C LEU A 29 -22.65 -6.98 0.68
N VAL A 30 -21.78 -6.83 1.68
CA VAL A 30 -21.30 -5.52 2.13
C VAL A 30 -20.54 -4.81 1.01
N THR A 31 -19.68 -5.51 0.26
CA THR A 31 -18.95 -4.93 -0.88
C THR A 31 -19.92 -4.38 -1.93
N TYR A 32 -20.99 -5.09 -2.28
CA TYR A 32 -22.00 -4.57 -3.22
C TYR A 32 -22.66 -3.29 -2.72
N ILE A 33 -23.04 -3.24 -1.44
CA ILE A 33 -23.65 -2.03 -0.84
C ILE A 33 -22.67 -0.86 -0.92
N VAL A 34 -21.40 -1.09 -0.60
CA VAL A 34 -20.36 -0.06 -0.68
C VAL A 34 -20.15 0.41 -2.12
N ILE A 35 -20.08 -0.50 -3.11
CA ILE A 35 -19.95 -0.14 -4.52
C ILE A 35 -21.10 0.78 -4.98
N VAL A 36 -22.34 0.45 -4.61
CA VAL A 36 -23.52 1.25 -4.97
C VAL A 36 -23.44 2.63 -4.33
N ALA A 37 -23.13 2.70 -3.03
CA ALA A 37 -23.05 3.95 -2.29
C ALA A 37 -21.90 4.84 -2.79
N GLU A 38 -20.69 4.30 -2.91
CA GLU A 38 -19.52 5.06 -3.36
C GLU A 38 -19.66 5.52 -4.82
N SER A 39 -20.16 4.67 -5.72
CA SER A 39 -20.34 5.06 -7.13
C SER A 39 -21.36 6.20 -7.27
N ALA A 40 -22.44 6.17 -6.47
CA ALA A 40 -23.44 7.25 -6.48
C ALA A 40 -22.88 8.55 -5.90
N VAL A 41 -22.19 8.48 -4.76
CA VAL A 41 -21.58 9.66 -4.11
C VAL A 41 -20.49 10.25 -5.01
N TYR A 42 -19.61 9.43 -5.56
CA TYR A 42 -18.53 9.88 -6.44
C TYR A 42 -19.05 10.46 -7.75
N GLY A 43 -20.02 9.78 -8.38
CA GLY A 43 -20.69 10.26 -9.59
C GLY A 43 -21.31 11.65 -9.39
N TYR A 44 -22.06 11.82 -8.30
CA TYR A 44 -22.70 13.10 -7.99
C TYR A 44 -21.70 14.19 -7.57
N ALA A 45 -20.76 13.88 -6.67
CA ALA A 45 -19.87 14.87 -6.09
C ALA A 45 -18.78 15.37 -7.05
N VAL A 46 -18.22 14.47 -7.88
CA VAL A 46 -17.10 14.81 -8.75
C VAL A 46 -17.57 15.21 -10.15
N TYR A 47 -18.50 14.45 -10.73
CA TYR A 47 -18.94 14.68 -12.12
C TYR A 47 -20.24 15.47 -12.21
N GLY A 48 -21.05 15.52 -11.15
CA GLY A 48 -22.32 16.25 -11.12
C GLY A 48 -22.21 17.73 -11.50
N PRO A 49 -21.22 18.51 -10.99
CA PRO A 49 -21.08 19.92 -11.35
C PRO A 49 -20.75 20.17 -12.83
N GLY A 50 -20.21 19.18 -13.54
CA GLY A 50 -19.76 19.31 -14.93
C GLY A 50 -20.75 18.77 -15.97
N ILE A 51 -21.88 18.18 -15.55
CA ILE A 51 -22.85 17.53 -16.44
C ILE A 51 -24.18 18.29 -16.39
N THR A 52 -24.55 18.92 -17.50
CA THR A 52 -25.82 19.66 -17.65
C THR A 52 -27.03 18.77 -17.86
N GLU A 53 -26.84 17.52 -18.33
CA GLU A 53 -27.92 16.56 -18.59
C GLU A 53 -28.00 15.45 -17.54
N PRO A 54 -29.09 15.35 -16.75
CA PRO A 54 -29.22 14.33 -15.72
C PRO A 54 -29.11 12.88 -16.22
N HIS A 55 -29.50 12.61 -17.47
CA HIS A 55 -29.44 11.27 -18.06
C HIS A 55 -28.02 10.73 -18.20
N VAL A 56 -27.05 11.59 -18.55
CA VAL A 56 -25.64 11.21 -18.68
C VAL A 56 -25.05 10.84 -17.32
N LEU A 57 -25.47 11.53 -16.26
CA LEU A 57 -25.03 11.24 -14.89
C LEU A 57 -25.46 9.83 -14.44
N TYR A 58 -26.70 9.42 -14.72
CA TYR A 58 -27.17 8.07 -14.38
C TYR A 58 -26.40 6.98 -15.13
N ILE A 59 -26.08 7.21 -16.41
CA ILE A 59 -25.28 6.27 -17.21
C ILE A 59 -23.87 6.15 -16.64
N LEU A 60 -23.24 7.27 -16.28
CA LEU A 60 -21.91 7.30 -15.69
C LEU A 60 -21.87 6.54 -14.35
N ILE A 61 -22.85 6.77 -13.47
CA ILE A 61 -22.97 6.02 -12.21
C ILE A 61 -23.14 4.52 -12.50
N GLY A 62 -23.98 4.16 -13.47
CA GLY A 62 -24.15 2.77 -13.90
C GLY A 62 -22.85 2.13 -14.41
N GLN A 63 -22.05 2.87 -15.18
CA GLN A 63 -20.73 2.41 -15.65
C GLN A 63 -19.73 2.21 -14.51
N LEU A 64 -19.66 3.15 -13.56
CA LEU A 64 -18.81 3.03 -12.37
C LEU A 64 -19.18 1.80 -11.52
N MET A 65 -20.48 1.58 -11.31
CA MET A 65 -20.98 0.41 -10.60
C MET A 65 -20.62 -0.89 -11.34
N GLY A 66 -20.86 -0.94 -12.66
CA GLY A 66 -20.55 -2.10 -13.49
C GLY A 66 -19.06 -2.44 -13.48
N ALA A 67 -18.20 -1.44 -13.67
CA ALA A 67 -16.75 -1.61 -13.64
C ALA A 67 -16.26 -2.12 -12.27
N SER A 68 -16.79 -1.56 -11.17
CA SER A 68 -16.43 -1.97 -9.81
C SER A 68 -16.83 -3.42 -9.51
N VAL A 69 -18.00 -3.85 -9.98
CA VAL A 69 -18.45 -5.26 -9.85
C VAL A 69 -17.55 -6.20 -10.65
N ILE A 70 -17.13 -5.81 -11.86
CA ILE A 70 -16.19 -6.59 -12.67
C ILE A 70 -14.86 -6.76 -11.93
N ILE A 71 -14.29 -5.68 -11.37
CA ILE A 71 -13.03 -5.74 -10.60
C ILE A 71 -13.16 -6.68 -9.40
N MET A 72 -14.28 -6.62 -8.68
CA MET A 72 -14.56 -7.53 -7.57
C MET A 72 -14.60 -9.01 -8.03
N PHE A 73 -15.23 -9.31 -9.16
CA PHE A 73 -15.24 -10.68 -9.71
C PHE A 73 -13.86 -11.15 -10.19
N LEU A 74 -13.04 -10.26 -10.73
CA LEU A 74 -11.67 -10.60 -11.10
C LEU A 74 -10.82 -10.93 -9.86
N ASP A 75 -10.97 -10.18 -8.76
CA ASP A 75 -10.30 -10.50 -7.50
C ASP A 75 -10.73 -11.87 -6.96
N GLU A 76 -12.02 -12.20 -7.02
CA GLU A 76 -12.49 -13.53 -6.62
C GLU A 76 -11.96 -14.66 -7.49
N THR A 77 -11.88 -14.44 -8.80
CA THR A 77 -11.35 -15.44 -9.73
C THR A 77 -9.91 -15.79 -9.37
N ILE A 78 -9.09 -14.77 -9.10
CA ILE A 78 -7.70 -14.95 -8.66
C ILE A 78 -7.64 -15.67 -7.32
N GLN A 79 -8.43 -15.26 -6.33
CA GLN A 79 -8.46 -15.88 -5.00
C GLN A 79 -8.96 -17.33 -5.01
N LYS A 80 -9.79 -17.72 -5.99
CA LYS A 80 -10.27 -19.11 -6.17
C LYS A 80 -9.24 -20.04 -6.81
N GLY A 81 -8.01 -19.57 -7.03
CA GLY A 81 -6.89 -20.39 -7.48
C GLY A 81 -6.58 -20.28 -8.97
N TRP A 82 -7.21 -19.35 -9.70
CA TRP A 82 -6.86 -19.06 -11.09
C TRP A 82 -5.67 -18.10 -11.23
N GLY A 83 -5.12 -17.60 -10.11
CA GLY A 83 -3.95 -16.74 -10.10
C GLY A 83 -3.13 -16.87 -8.82
N LEU A 84 -2.05 -16.11 -8.74
CA LEU A 84 -1.11 -16.12 -7.63
C LEU A 84 -1.45 -15.02 -6.61
N GLY A 85 -1.63 -15.41 -5.36
CA GLY A 85 -1.93 -14.50 -4.25
C GLY A 85 -3.32 -13.86 -4.31
N SER A 86 -3.39 -12.54 -4.13
CA SER A 86 -4.64 -11.75 -4.11
C SER A 86 -4.79 -10.93 -5.38
N GLY A 87 -6.03 -10.75 -5.87
CA GLY A 87 -6.29 -9.89 -7.01
C GLY A 87 -6.03 -8.41 -6.71
N ILE A 88 -6.35 -7.96 -5.49
CA ILE A 88 -6.05 -6.58 -5.04
C ILE A 88 -4.55 -6.28 -5.17
N SER A 89 -3.67 -7.19 -4.70
CA SER A 89 -2.22 -6.99 -4.83
C SER A 89 -1.76 -6.97 -6.29
N LEU A 90 -2.34 -7.83 -7.14
CA LEU A 90 -2.01 -7.85 -8.56
C LEU A 90 -2.40 -6.52 -9.24
N PHE A 91 -3.58 -5.97 -8.96
CA PHE A 91 -4.04 -4.72 -9.56
C PHE A 91 -3.20 -3.52 -9.11
N ILE A 92 -2.82 -3.47 -7.82
CA ILE A 92 -1.93 -2.42 -7.32
C ILE A 92 -0.57 -2.51 -8.01
N MET A 93 0.02 -3.71 -8.08
CA MET A 93 1.32 -3.93 -8.73
C MET A 93 1.28 -3.55 -10.21
N ALA A 94 0.24 -3.97 -10.95
CA ALA A 94 0.06 -3.64 -12.35
C ALA A 94 -0.13 -2.13 -12.56
N GLY A 95 -0.92 -1.46 -11.71
CA GLY A 95 -1.15 -0.02 -11.79
C GLY A 95 0.12 0.81 -11.57
N VAL A 96 0.93 0.43 -10.57
CA VAL A 96 2.22 1.10 -10.30
C VAL A 96 3.21 0.83 -11.44
N ALA A 97 3.31 -0.42 -11.91
CA ALA A 97 4.17 -0.78 -13.03
C ALA A 97 3.79 -0.03 -14.31
N GLN A 98 2.48 0.08 -14.59
CA GLN A 98 1.96 0.89 -15.69
C GLN A 98 2.39 2.35 -15.56
N GLN A 99 2.25 2.96 -14.38
CA GLN A 99 2.65 4.36 -14.16
C GLN A 99 4.15 4.58 -14.38
N ILE A 100 5.00 3.63 -13.93
CA ILE A 100 6.44 3.66 -14.18
C ILE A 100 6.73 3.55 -15.69
N LEU A 101 6.09 2.61 -16.40
CA LEU A 101 6.27 2.45 -17.84
C LEU A 101 5.84 3.68 -18.63
N TRP A 102 4.71 4.29 -18.30
CA TRP A 102 4.29 5.55 -18.93
C TRP A 102 5.29 6.68 -18.65
N SER A 103 5.83 6.76 -17.44
CA SER A 103 6.85 7.76 -17.11
C SER A 103 8.15 7.55 -17.91
N LEU A 104 8.46 6.31 -18.30
CA LEU A 104 9.68 5.96 -19.04
C LEU A 104 9.51 6.06 -20.57
N LEU A 105 8.38 5.59 -21.11
CA LEU A 105 8.19 5.29 -22.53
C LEU A 105 7.06 6.06 -23.20
N SER A 106 6.31 6.91 -22.48
CA SER A 106 5.19 7.65 -23.08
C SER A 106 5.65 8.45 -24.31
N PRO A 107 5.06 8.24 -25.51
CA PRO A 107 5.38 8.99 -26.73
C PRO A 107 4.55 10.27 -26.87
N LEU A 108 3.77 10.64 -25.85
CA LEU A 108 2.89 11.81 -25.92
C LEU A 108 3.70 13.11 -25.77
N PRO A 109 3.41 14.14 -26.60
CA PRO A 109 4.07 15.44 -26.48
C PRO A 109 3.64 16.13 -25.18
N ALA A 110 4.61 16.65 -24.42
CA ALA A 110 4.35 17.49 -23.27
C ALA A 110 4.07 18.94 -23.71
N GLY A 111 3.58 19.77 -22.78
CA GLY A 111 3.33 21.20 -23.01
C GLY A 111 4.56 22.01 -23.45
N ASP A 112 5.76 21.45 -23.29
CA ASP A 112 7.05 22.05 -23.70
C ASP A 112 7.48 21.66 -25.13
N GLY A 113 6.66 20.92 -25.87
CA GLY A 113 6.96 20.47 -27.24
C GLY A 113 7.81 19.20 -27.35
N PHE A 114 8.40 18.72 -26.25
CA PHE A 114 9.12 17.43 -26.19
C PHE A 114 8.28 16.34 -25.55
N THR A 115 8.58 15.08 -25.86
CA THR A 115 7.86 13.91 -25.36
C THR A 115 7.92 13.77 -23.82
N ILE A 116 6.85 13.24 -23.19
CA ILE A 116 6.73 13.07 -21.72
C ILE A 116 7.67 11.98 -21.17
N GLY A 117 7.86 10.88 -21.92
CA GLY A 117 8.69 9.76 -21.48
C GLY A 117 10.16 10.13 -21.39
N VAL A 118 10.85 9.67 -20.34
CA VAL A 118 12.29 9.92 -20.15
C VAL A 118 13.11 9.46 -21.35
N ILE A 119 12.86 8.26 -21.88
CA ILE A 119 13.67 7.69 -22.97
C ILE A 119 13.48 8.45 -24.30
N PRO A 120 12.23 8.69 -24.76
CA PRO A 120 12.00 9.57 -25.91
C PRO A 120 12.54 10.98 -25.72
N PHE A 121 12.37 11.59 -24.54
CA PHE A 121 12.86 12.94 -24.22
C PHE A 121 14.38 13.03 -24.37
N VAL A 122 15.12 12.06 -23.81
CA VAL A 122 16.58 12.01 -23.93
C VAL A 122 17.01 11.88 -25.39
N THR A 123 16.29 11.07 -26.16
CA THR A 123 16.58 10.87 -27.59
C THR A 123 16.34 12.16 -28.39
N GLU A 124 15.21 12.82 -28.19
CA GLU A 124 14.87 14.09 -28.84
C GLU A 124 15.81 15.23 -28.43
N SER A 125 16.18 15.32 -27.15
CA SER A 125 17.07 16.36 -26.62
C SER A 125 18.50 16.21 -27.18
N ILE A 126 18.98 14.97 -27.28
CA ILE A 126 20.27 14.67 -27.94
C ILE A 126 20.22 15.02 -29.43
N MET A 127 19.11 14.72 -30.11
CA MET A 127 18.92 15.08 -31.53
C MET A 127 18.79 16.60 -31.74
N ALA A 128 18.23 17.34 -30.78
CA ALA A 128 18.08 18.79 -30.81
C ALA A 128 19.34 19.55 -30.36
N GLY A 129 20.32 18.86 -29.74
CA GLY A 129 21.58 19.45 -29.30
C GLY A 129 21.52 20.22 -27.98
N ASP A 130 20.41 20.16 -27.24
CA ASP A 130 20.25 20.77 -25.92
C ASP A 130 20.53 19.75 -24.83
N ILE A 131 21.76 19.78 -24.29
CA ILE A 131 22.26 18.80 -23.32
C ILE A 131 22.06 19.31 -21.88
N SER A 132 21.81 20.62 -21.70
CA SER A 132 21.69 21.28 -20.39
C SER A 132 20.45 20.82 -19.61
N ASP A 133 19.32 20.65 -20.29
CA ASP A 133 18.01 20.41 -19.66
C ASP A 133 17.67 18.91 -19.54
N ILE A 134 18.57 18.02 -19.96
CA ILE A 134 18.37 16.57 -19.96
C ILE A 134 18.32 16.00 -18.52
N PHE A 135 19.11 16.57 -17.61
CA PHE A 135 19.20 16.09 -16.22
C PHE A 135 18.09 16.61 -15.32
N PHE A 136 17.74 17.89 -15.45
CA PHE A 136 16.70 18.55 -14.68
C PHE A 136 15.71 19.21 -15.63
N ARG A 137 14.54 18.59 -15.78
CA ARG A 137 13.45 19.16 -16.57
C ARG A 137 12.56 19.99 -15.66
N TYR A 138 12.34 21.26 -16.03
CA TYR A 138 11.39 22.13 -15.33
C TYR A 138 9.96 21.57 -15.46
N ASN A 139 9.09 21.88 -14.50
CA ASN A 139 7.64 21.60 -14.53
C ASN A 139 7.20 20.15 -14.19
N GLN A 140 7.88 19.47 -13.27
CA GLN A 140 7.49 18.13 -12.77
C GLN A 140 7.42 17.01 -13.81
N LEU A 141 8.04 17.21 -14.98
CA LEU A 141 8.07 16.19 -16.03
C LEU A 141 9.11 15.10 -15.71
N PRO A 142 8.88 13.85 -16.18
CA PRO A 142 9.83 12.76 -15.96
C PRO A 142 11.25 13.11 -16.44
N SER A 143 12.22 13.08 -15.52
CA SER A 143 13.63 13.38 -15.78
C SER A 143 14.53 12.16 -15.55
N ILE A 144 15.75 12.18 -16.10
CA ILE A 144 16.77 11.16 -15.79
C ILE A 144 17.03 11.11 -14.28
N PHE A 145 17.03 12.26 -13.62
CA PHE A 145 17.20 12.33 -12.17
C PHE A 145 16.07 11.60 -11.42
N GLY A 146 14.81 11.78 -11.84
CA GLY A 146 13.67 11.03 -11.30
C GLY A 146 13.78 9.52 -11.51
N LEU A 147 14.32 9.08 -12.65
CA LEU A 147 14.61 7.67 -12.93
C LEU A 147 15.66 7.11 -11.97
N LEU A 148 16.79 7.81 -11.81
CA LEU A 148 17.87 7.40 -10.91
C LEU A 148 17.40 7.35 -9.45
N LEU A 149 16.60 8.32 -9.01
CA LEU A 149 15.97 8.29 -7.70
C LEU A 149 15.05 7.07 -7.53
N THR A 150 14.21 6.79 -8.54
CA THR A 150 13.33 5.62 -8.54
C THR A 150 14.11 4.32 -8.39
N ALA A 151 15.19 4.16 -9.16
CA ALA A 151 16.06 3.00 -9.07
C ALA A 151 16.75 2.90 -7.70
N GLY A 152 17.27 4.01 -7.17
CA GLY A 152 17.93 4.06 -5.87
C GLY A 152 17.00 3.67 -4.72
N ILE A 153 15.77 4.20 -4.71
CA ILE A 153 14.76 3.89 -3.70
C ILE A 153 14.30 2.44 -3.82
N MET A 154 14.12 1.92 -5.04
CA MET A 154 13.78 0.51 -5.26
C MET A 154 14.86 -0.43 -4.71
N LEU A 155 16.15 -0.12 -4.89
CA LEU A 155 17.25 -0.90 -4.33
C LEU A 155 17.25 -0.86 -2.79
N ILE A 156 17.04 0.31 -2.19
CA ILE A 156 16.95 0.46 -0.73
C ILE A 156 15.76 -0.35 -0.18
N LEU A 157 14.62 -0.34 -0.87
CA LEU A 157 13.43 -1.11 -0.49
C LEU A 157 13.68 -2.62 -0.55
N VAL A 158 14.27 -3.12 -1.63
CA VAL A 158 14.64 -4.54 -1.77
C VAL A 158 15.61 -4.96 -0.67
N PHE A 159 16.63 -4.14 -0.39
CA PHE A 159 17.58 -4.41 0.69
C PHE A 159 16.90 -4.47 2.06
N THR A 160 16.07 -3.48 2.39
CA THR A 160 15.38 -3.38 3.68
C THR A 160 14.40 -4.55 3.89
N GLN A 161 13.71 -4.98 2.83
CA GLN A 161 12.80 -6.13 2.89
C GLN A 161 13.53 -7.48 3.10
N GLY A 162 14.79 -7.57 2.68
CA GLY A 162 15.64 -8.75 2.89
C GLY A 162 16.12 -8.93 4.34
N VAL A 163 16.08 -7.87 5.17
CA VAL A 163 16.55 -7.92 6.55
C VAL A 163 15.56 -8.71 7.41
N LYS A 164 16.05 -9.77 8.06
CA LYS A 164 15.26 -10.63 8.97
C LYS A 164 16.09 -11.05 10.18
N ILE A 165 15.42 -11.18 11.31
CA ILE A 165 15.96 -11.76 12.53
C ILE A 165 15.56 -13.23 12.55
N GLU A 166 16.54 -14.11 12.66
CA GLU A 166 16.35 -15.54 12.58
C GLU A 166 16.38 -16.18 13.98
N ILE A 167 15.25 -16.76 14.41
CA ILE A 167 15.15 -17.49 15.69
C ILE A 167 15.19 -18.99 15.39
N PRO A 168 16.17 -19.75 15.92
CA PRO A 168 16.23 -21.19 15.69
C PRO A 168 15.04 -21.88 16.40
N ILE A 169 14.40 -22.79 15.68
CA ILE A 169 13.32 -23.65 16.18
C ILE A 169 13.66 -25.11 15.91
N VAL A 170 13.30 -25.98 16.84
CA VAL A 170 13.45 -27.44 16.70
C VAL A 170 12.09 -28.11 16.76
N SER A 171 11.89 -29.13 15.93
CA SER A 171 10.68 -29.94 16.00
C SER A 171 10.70 -30.78 17.28
N THR A 172 9.58 -30.80 17.99
CA THR A 172 9.42 -31.70 19.15
C THR A 172 9.05 -33.12 18.73
N LYS A 173 8.45 -33.27 17.55
CA LYS A 173 7.98 -34.55 17.01
C LYS A 173 9.08 -35.32 16.29
N TYR A 174 9.95 -34.62 15.55
CA TYR A 174 11.02 -35.22 14.77
C TYR A 174 12.38 -34.76 15.29
N ARG A 175 13.07 -35.65 16.02
CA ARG A 175 14.42 -35.37 16.56
C ARG A 175 15.40 -35.09 15.42
N GLY A 176 16.24 -34.07 15.60
CA GLY A 176 17.25 -33.66 14.61
C GLY A 176 16.76 -32.66 13.56
N PHE A 177 15.45 -32.36 13.51
CA PHE A 177 14.93 -31.33 12.62
C PHE A 177 15.04 -29.94 13.27
N SER A 178 16.01 -29.15 12.82
CA SER A 178 16.14 -27.73 13.14
C SER A 178 15.71 -26.89 11.95
N ALA A 179 14.80 -25.95 12.18
CA ALA A 179 14.40 -24.94 11.24
C ALA A 179 14.65 -23.55 11.84
N VAL A 180 14.39 -22.51 11.05
CA VAL A 180 14.52 -21.14 11.49
C VAL A 180 13.16 -20.46 11.35
N TYR A 181 12.75 -19.72 12.38
CA TYR A 181 11.60 -18.84 12.35
C TYR A 181 12.07 -17.41 12.01
N PRO A 182 11.90 -16.94 10.77
CA PRO A 182 12.34 -15.62 10.36
C PRO A 182 11.32 -14.55 10.77
N ILE A 183 11.74 -13.60 11.59
CA ILE A 183 11.01 -12.36 11.86
C ILE A 183 11.55 -11.30 10.90
N LYS A 184 10.81 -11.01 9.82
CA LYS A 184 11.18 -9.95 8.87
C LYS A 184 11.21 -8.59 9.58
N MET A 185 12.13 -7.71 9.17
CA MET A 185 12.18 -6.33 9.67
C MET A 185 10.87 -5.59 9.36
N MET A 186 10.31 -5.83 8.18
CA MET A 186 8.96 -5.42 7.80
C MET A 186 7.91 -6.39 8.36
N TYR A 187 7.84 -6.53 9.69
CA TYR A 187 6.99 -7.53 10.36
C TYR A 187 5.50 -7.36 10.05
N VAL A 188 5.05 -6.12 9.92
CA VAL A 188 3.65 -5.75 9.67
C VAL A 188 3.32 -5.73 8.17
N SER A 189 4.28 -6.10 7.31
CA SER A 189 4.22 -5.86 5.87
C SER A 189 3.88 -4.39 5.56
N ASN A 190 3.36 -4.13 4.36
CA ASN A 190 3.02 -2.79 3.92
C ASN A 190 1.61 -2.33 4.28
N ILE A 191 0.82 -3.16 4.95
CA ILE A 191 -0.58 -2.87 5.27
C ILE A 191 -0.73 -1.53 6.02
N PRO A 192 0.12 -1.16 6.99
CA PRO A 192 0.03 0.14 7.65
C PRO A 192 0.15 1.33 6.69
N VAL A 193 1.01 1.21 5.67
CA VAL A 193 1.20 2.24 4.65
C VAL A 193 -0.03 2.36 3.76
N ILE A 194 -0.65 1.23 3.37
CA ILE A 194 -1.90 1.20 2.60
C ILE A 194 -3.03 1.87 3.39
N LEU A 195 -3.16 1.55 4.68
CA LEU A 195 -4.21 2.14 5.53
C LEU A 195 -4.00 3.64 5.73
N ALA A 196 -2.74 4.07 5.94
CA ALA A 196 -2.40 5.48 6.01
C ALA A 196 -2.74 6.22 4.71
N SER A 197 -2.38 5.67 3.55
CA SER A 197 -2.64 6.29 2.25
C SER A 197 -4.14 6.36 1.94
N ALA A 198 -4.88 5.29 2.24
CA ALA A 198 -6.32 5.25 2.06
C ALA A 198 -7.03 6.27 2.98
N LEU A 199 -6.58 6.39 4.24
CA LEU A 199 -7.11 7.39 5.16
C LEU A 199 -6.86 8.80 4.64
N THR A 200 -5.63 9.13 4.24
CA THR A 200 -5.31 10.45 3.68
C THR A 200 -6.12 10.73 2.42
N ALA A 201 -6.25 9.78 1.49
CA ALA A 201 -7.06 9.93 0.29
C ALA A 201 -8.53 10.22 0.62
N ASN A 202 -9.10 9.49 1.58
CA ASN A 202 -10.48 9.71 2.03
C ASN A 202 -10.65 11.07 2.72
N VAL A 203 -9.67 11.50 3.53
CA VAL A 203 -9.68 12.82 4.17
C VAL A 203 -9.60 13.93 3.13
N VAL A 204 -8.76 13.80 2.11
CA VAL A 204 -8.68 14.76 0.99
C VAL A 204 -10.00 14.80 0.23
N PHE A 205 -10.57 13.64 -0.11
CA PHE A 205 -11.85 13.55 -0.83
C PHE A 205 -13.02 14.17 -0.04
N MET A 206 -13.18 13.76 1.22
CA MET A 206 -14.20 14.34 2.11
C MET A 206 -13.96 15.83 2.33
N GLY A 207 -12.70 16.24 2.45
CA GLY A 207 -12.32 17.65 2.56
C GLY A 207 -12.76 18.43 1.33
N GLN A 208 -12.47 17.93 0.13
CA GLN A 208 -12.85 18.57 -1.13
C GLN A 208 -14.37 18.70 -1.25
N MET A 209 -15.12 17.64 -0.93
CA MET A 209 -16.58 17.67 -0.92
C MET A 209 -17.12 18.67 0.09
N LEU A 210 -16.57 18.72 1.30
CA LEU A 210 -16.99 19.63 2.36
C LEU A 210 -16.70 21.08 2.00
N TRP A 211 -15.52 21.35 1.43
CA TRP A 211 -15.13 22.67 0.93
C TRP A 211 -16.02 23.13 -0.22
N ALA A 212 -16.27 22.27 -1.21
CA ALA A 212 -17.09 22.60 -2.38
C ALA A 212 -18.55 22.95 -2.00
N ASN A 213 -19.11 22.28 -0.99
CA ASN A 213 -20.49 22.51 -0.56
C ASN A 213 -20.64 23.63 0.48
N LEU A 214 -19.68 23.79 1.41
CA LEU A 214 -19.83 24.69 2.56
C LEU A 214 -19.02 25.99 2.46
N ASN A 215 -17.91 26.02 1.72
CA ASN A 215 -17.02 27.18 1.67
C ASN A 215 -16.24 27.33 0.34
N PRO A 216 -16.93 27.39 -0.81
CA PRO A 216 -16.28 27.45 -2.13
C PRO A 216 -15.49 28.76 -2.38
N GLN A 217 -15.75 29.82 -1.60
CA GLN A 217 -15.05 31.11 -1.71
C GLN A 217 -14.01 31.36 -0.60
N ASN A 218 -13.74 30.38 0.27
CA ASN A 218 -12.80 30.52 1.39
C ASN A 218 -13.14 31.65 2.40
N ASN A 219 -14.42 31.94 2.62
CA ASN A 219 -14.87 33.02 3.53
C ASN A 219 -14.81 32.66 5.02
N SER A 220 -14.85 31.37 5.39
CA SER A 220 -14.84 30.94 6.80
C SER A 220 -13.44 30.56 7.30
N THR A 221 -12.89 31.35 8.23
CA THR A 221 -11.56 31.13 8.84
C THR A 221 -11.44 29.76 9.52
N PHE A 222 -12.52 29.24 10.12
CA PHE A 222 -12.51 27.92 10.76
C PHE A 222 -12.46 26.78 9.75
N LEU A 223 -13.24 26.87 8.67
CA LEU A 223 -13.16 25.86 7.60
C LEU A 223 -11.82 25.92 6.88
N ASN A 224 -11.26 27.12 6.64
CA ASN A 224 -9.96 27.29 5.99
C ASN A 224 -8.80 26.69 6.80
N PHE A 225 -8.91 26.62 8.14
CA PHE A 225 -7.94 25.92 8.98
C PHE A 225 -7.94 24.40 8.74
N LEU A 226 -9.11 23.83 8.48
CA LEU A 226 -9.26 22.39 8.22
C LEU A 226 -8.95 22.07 6.76
N VAL A 227 -9.56 22.81 5.84
CA VAL A 227 -9.58 22.55 4.40
C VAL A 227 -9.65 23.85 3.61
N GLN A 228 -8.64 24.10 2.78
CA GLN A 228 -8.63 25.21 1.84
C GLN A 228 -8.12 24.73 0.47
N PHE A 229 -8.98 24.79 -0.55
CA PHE A 229 -8.64 24.49 -1.94
C PHE A 229 -8.62 25.76 -2.80
N ASP A 230 -7.94 25.67 -3.94
CA ASP A 230 -7.93 26.72 -4.95
C ASP A 230 -9.26 26.75 -5.71
N PRO A 231 -9.97 27.90 -5.77
CA PRO A 231 -11.12 28.08 -6.65
C PRO A 231 -10.82 27.87 -8.14
N THR A 232 -9.57 28.08 -8.56
CA THR A 232 -9.13 27.95 -9.97
C THR A 232 -8.59 26.56 -10.31
N SER A 233 -8.10 25.81 -9.32
CA SER A 233 -7.63 24.42 -9.44
C SER A 233 -8.12 23.57 -8.26
N PRO A 234 -9.39 23.09 -8.30
CA PRO A 234 -10.05 22.45 -7.16
C PRO A 234 -9.39 21.15 -6.64
N SER A 235 -8.36 20.66 -7.33
CA SER A 235 -7.63 19.43 -7.00
C SER A 235 -6.45 19.64 -6.06
N THR A 236 -5.94 20.88 -5.92
CA THR A 236 -4.76 21.16 -5.10
C THR A 236 -5.13 21.94 -3.84
N PRO A 237 -4.86 21.39 -2.64
CA PRO A 237 -5.05 22.15 -1.41
C PRO A 237 -4.01 23.28 -1.37
N ILE A 238 -4.44 24.48 -0.98
CA ILE A 238 -3.58 25.66 -0.76
C ILE A 238 -3.24 25.81 0.73
N GLY A 239 -4.14 25.38 1.62
CA GLY A 239 -4.00 25.62 3.05
C GLY A 239 -4.77 24.63 3.94
N GLY A 240 -4.56 24.77 5.25
CA GLY A 240 -5.17 23.93 6.29
C GLY A 240 -4.45 22.63 6.58
N LEU A 241 -5.04 21.77 7.41
CA LEU A 241 -4.46 20.47 7.78
C LEU A 241 -4.26 19.55 6.56
N VAL A 242 -5.19 19.58 5.60
CA VAL A 242 -5.11 18.79 4.36
C VAL A 242 -3.90 19.17 3.50
N TYR A 243 -3.44 20.41 3.56
CA TYR A 243 -2.23 20.88 2.87
C TYR A 243 -0.96 20.15 3.35
N TYR A 244 -0.82 19.96 4.66
CA TYR A 244 0.31 19.27 5.27
C TYR A 244 0.22 17.74 5.19
N MET A 245 -0.99 17.19 5.04
CA MET A 245 -1.20 15.76 4.81
C MET A 245 -0.96 15.33 3.36
N THR A 246 -0.96 16.28 2.42
CA THR A 246 -0.79 16.00 0.99
C THR A 246 0.66 16.24 0.58
N PRO A 247 1.33 15.25 -0.06
CA PRO A 247 2.75 15.37 -0.41
C PRO A 247 2.99 16.53 -1.39
N PRO A 248 3.99 17.39 -1.14
CA PRO A 248 4.54 18.25 -2.18
C PRO A 248 5.32 17.36 -3.16
N ARG A 249 4.71 17.03 -4.29
CA ARG A 249 5.34 16.16 -5.29
C ARG A 249 6.34 16.95 -6.12
N GLY A 250 7.61 16.61 -5.99
CA GLY A 250 8.69 17.17 -6.80
C GLY A 250 9.64 18.05 -5.99
N LEU A 251 10.91 17.99 -6.36
CA LEU A 251 11.99 18.73 -5.70
C LEU A 251 11.77 20.24 -5.71
N ASP A 252 11.28 20.78 -6.81
CA ASP A 252 11.12 22.24 -6.98
C ASP A 252 10.15 22.79 -5.93
N ILE A 253 9.03 22.11 -5.70
CA ILE A 253 8.03 22.50 -4.69
C ILE A 253 8.56 22.24 -3.28
N ALA A 254 9.28 21.14 -3.07
CA ALA A 254 9.85 20.81 -1.77
C ALA A 254 10.93 21.82 -1.33
N VAL A 255 11.67 22.40 -2.28
CA VAL A 255 12.67 23.45 -2.03
C VAL A 255 11.99 24.80 -1.75
N LEU A 256 10.88 25.09 -2.42
CA LEU A 256 10.10 26.32 -2.19
C LEU A 256 9.42 26.31 -0.81
N ASP A 257 8.87 25.17 -0.38
CA ASP A 257 8.25 25.00 0.94
C ASP A 257 8.86 23.83 1.75
N PRO A 258 10.08 23.97 2.31
CA PRO A 258 10.74 22.89 3.06
C PRO A 258 9.95 22.46 4.30
N MET A 259 9.25 23.40 4.94
CA MET A 259 8.44 23.12 6.13
C MET A 259 7.29 22.15 5.81
N ARG A 260 6.68 22.26 4.63
CA ARG A 260 5.62 21.36 4.18
C ARG A 260 6.16 19.95 3.94
N ALA A 261 7.29 19.83 3.28
CA ALA A 261 7.94 18.56 3.00
C ALA A 261 8.30 17.82 4.31
N VAL A 262 8.92 18.52 5.26
CA VAL A 262 9.28 17.95 6.57
C VAL A 262 8.02 17.58 7.38
N GLY A 263 7.01 18.46 7.40
CA GLY A 263 5.74 18.19 8.09
C GLY A 263 5.04 16.95 7.55
N TYR A 264 5.01 16.78 6.23
CA TYR A 264 4.43 15.61 5.56
C TYR A 264 5.18 14.31 5.93
N VAL A 265 6.51 14.31 5.89
CA VAL A 265 7.31 13.11 6.25
C VAL A 265 7.08 12.71 7.71
N ILE A 266 7.08 13.68 8.64
CA ILE A 266 6.81 13.42 10.06
C ILE A 266 5.40 12.87 10.24
N PHE A 267 4.40 13.48 9.60
CA PHE A 267 3.03 12.99 9.61
C PHE A 267 2.94 11.55 9.12
N MET A 268 3.61 11.24 8.01
CA MET A 268 3.63 9.90 7.41
C MET A 268 4.26 8.87 8.35
N ILE A 269 5.37 9.20 9.01
CA ILE A 269 6.00 8.32 10.01
C ILE A 269 5.05 8.05 11.18
N ILE A 270 4.43 9.10 11.73
CA ILE A 270 3.52 8.97 12.89
C ILE A 270 2.33 8.08 12.55
N ILE A 271 1.65 8.35 11.43
CA ILE A 271 0.44 7.62 11.06
C ILE A 271 0.76 6.15 10.73
N VAL A 272 1.88 5.87 10.05
CA VAL A 272 2.31 4.50 9.73
C VAL A 272 2.71 3.74 10.99
N VAL A 273 3.33 4.38 11.99
CA VAL A 273 3.63 3.76 13.28
C VAL A 273 2.36 3.41 14.07
N ILE A 274 1.37 4.31 14.08
CA ILE A 274 0.09 4.06 14.75
C ILE A 274 -0.62 2.87 14.10
N PHE A 275 -0.77 2.87 12.77
CA PHE A 275 -1.37 1.75 12.06
C PHE A 275 -0.54 0.46 12.17
N GLY A 276 0.78 0.58 12.25
CA GLY A 276 1.69 -0.54 12.47
C GLY A 276 1.41 -1.28 13.77
N LYS A 277 1.26 -0.53 14.86
CA LYS A 277 0.91 -1.09 16.18
C LYS A 277 -0.50 -1.69 16.17
N LEU A 278 -1.48 -0.96 15.65
CA LEU A 278 -2.87 -1.42 15.56
C LEU A 278 -2.97 -2.72 14.76
N TRP A 279 -2.22 -2.85 13.66
CA TRP A 279 -2.24 -4.06 12.86
C TRP A 279 -1.60 -5.26 13.57
N VAL A 280 -0.58 -5.06 14.40
CA VAL A 280 0.00 -6.16 15.18
C VAL A 280 -0.98 -6.70 16.22
N GLU A 281 -1.75 -5.83 16.85
CA GLU A 281 -2.76 -6.21 17.83
C GLU A 281 -3.97 -6.90 17.18
N LEU A 282 -4.51 -6.31 16.11
CA LEU A 282 -5.74 -6.76 15.45
C LEU A 282 -5.50 -7.90 14.43
N GLY A 283 -4.31 -7.94 13.83
CA GLY A 283 -3.93 -8.91 12.80
C GLY A 283 -3.53 -10.27 13.37
N GLY A 284 -3.56 -10.46 14.69
CA GLY A 284 -3.14 -11.71 15.32
C GLY A 284 -1.62 -11.96 15.26
N LEU A 285 -0.84 -10.90 14.98
CA LEU A 285 0.62 -10.92 14.94
C LEU A 285 1.24 -10.55 16.29
N SER A 286 0.44 -10.43 17.35
CA SER A 286 0.92 -10.14 18.69
C SER A 286 1.85 -11.25 19.20
N PRO A 287 2.83 -10.95 20.08
CA PRO A 287 3.73 -11.94 20.66
C PRO A 287 3.00 -13.13 21.27
N LYS A 288 1.85 -12.87 21.91
CA LYS A 288 0.98 -13.86 22.53
C LYS A 288 0.37 -14.83 21.51
N SER A 289 -0.08 -14.31 20.37
CA SER A 289 -0.66 -15.11 19.28
C SER A 289 0.41 -15.87 18.50
N ALA A 290 1.56 -15.23 18.23
CA ALA A 290 2.71 -15.88 17.60
C ALA A 290 3.25 -17.03 18.46
N ALA A 291 3.39 -16.84 19.78
CA ALA A 291 3.79 -17.90 20.71
C ALA A 291 2.79 -19.07 20.74
N LYS A 292 1.48 -18.77 20.69
CA LYS A 292 0.43 -19.79 20.61
C LYS A 292 0.56 -20.60 19.31
N ASN A 293 0.73 -19.92 18.17
CA ASN A 293 0.88 -20.58 16.87
C ASN A 293 2.12 -21.50 16.82
N LEU A 294 3.24 -21.10 17.43
CA LEU A 294 4.44 -21.96 17.53
C LEU A 294 4.18 -23.21 18.39
N LEU A 295 3.47 -23.06 19.52
CA LEU A 295 3.14 -24.19 20.38
C LEU A 295 2.15 -25.16 19.71
N ASP A 296 1.16 -24.62 19.00
CA ASP A 296 0.16 -25.38 18.24
C ASP A 296 0.80 -26.11 17.04
N ALA A 297 1.95 -25.63 16.55
CA ALA A 297 2.74 -26.25 15.48
C ALA A 297 3.76 -27.29 15.99
N ASP A 298 3.74 -27.67 17.27
CA ASP A 298 4.66 -28.65 17.88
C ASP A 298 6.16 -28.30 17.72
N VAL A 299 6.49 -27.01 17.63
CA VAL A 299 7.87 -26.52 17.58
C VAL A 299 8.31 -25.92 18.92
N GLN A 300 9.59 -26.04 19.23
CA GLN A 300 10.21 -25.52 20.45
C GLN A 300 11.44 -24.69 20.11
N ILE A 301 11.69 -23.64 20.89
CA ILE A 301 12.92 -22.84 20.78
C ILE A 301 13.98 -23.50 21.68
N PRO A 302 15.17 -23.86 21.17
CA PRO A 302 16.25 -24.42 21.97
C PRO A 302 16.56 -23.54 23.19
N GLY A 303 16.74 -24.15 24.36
CA GLY A 303 17.04 -23.45 25.61
C GLY A 303 15.82 -22.91 26.39
N PHE A 304 14.61 -22.94 25.83
CA PHE A 304 13.39 -22.52 26.52
C PHE A 304 12.48 -23.70 26.86
N ARG A 305 11.77 -23.61 27.99
CA ARG A 305 10.72 -24.59 28.35
C ARG A 305 9.54 -24.47 27.37
N ARG A 306 8.88 -25.60 27.07
CA ARG A 306 7.66 -25.68 26.24
C ARG A 306 6.46 -25.16 27.03
N SER A 307 6.45 -23.87 27.32
CA SER A 307 5.28 -23.17 27.85
C SER A 307 5.13 -21.85 27.11
N LYS A 308 3.92 -21.30 27.15
CA LYS A 308 3.60 -20.07 26.42
C LYS A 308 4.41 -18.88 26.91
N GLN A 309 4.59 -18.78 28.23
CA GLN A 309 5.15 -17.61 28.90
C GLN A 309 6.62 -17.34 28.52
N PRO A 310 7.55 -18.32 28.49
CA PRO A 310 8.94 -18.07 28.10
C PRO A 310 9.09 -17.72 26.61
N ILE A 311 8.33 -18.36 25.72
CA ILE A 311 8.34 -18.07 24.28
C ILE A 311 7.77 -16.68 24.02
N GLU A 312 6.66 -16.34 24.69
CA GLU A 312 6.02 -15.02 24.61
C GLU A 312 6.97 -13.92 25.08
N ASN A 313 7.68 -14.12 26.21
CA ASN A 313 8.66 -13.15 26.71
C ASN A 313 9.82 -12.91 25.72
N LEU A 314 10.31 -13.96 25.06
CA LEU A 314 11.33 -13.83 24.02
C LEU A 314 10.81 -13.03 22.82
N LEU A 315 9.63 -13.40 22.31
CA LEU A 315 9.02 -12.72 21.17
C LEU A 315 8.62 -11.26 21.49
N ASN A 316 8.23 -10.98 22.72
CA ASN A 316 7.87 -9.63 23.18
C ASN A 316 9.09 -8.67 23.21
N LYS A 317 10.31 -9.20 23.22
CA LYS A 317 11.52 -8.37 23.07
C LYS A 317 11.74 -7.92 21.62
N TYR A 318 11.38 -8.77 20.65
CA TYR A 318 11.65 -8.53 19.24
C TYR A 318 10.48 -7.88 18.50
N ILE A 319 9.26 -8.44 18.62
CA ILE A 319 8.11 -8.02 17.80
C ILE A 319 7.75 -6.53 17.96
N PRO A 320 7.60 -5.96 19.18
CA PRO A 320 7.30 -4.53 19.33
C PRO A 320 8.41 -3.64 18.77
N SER A 321 9.67 -4.00 19.00
CA SER A 321 10.84 -3.25 18.52
C SER A 321 10.93 -3.26 17.00
N VAL A 322 10.76 -4.43 16.38
CA VAL A 322 10.75 -4.60 14.92
C VAL A 322 9.56 -3.90 14.29
N THR A 323 8.39 -3.96 14.93
CA THR A 323 7.18 -3.26 14.48
C THR A 323 7.40 -1.75 14.45
N LEU A 324 7.95 -1.19 15.53
CA LEU A 324 8.22 0.24 15.63
C LEU A 324 9.26 0.68 14.59
N LEU A 325 10.42 0.02 14.55
CA LEU A 325 11.51 0.34 13.63
C LEU A 325 11.09 0.16 12.17
N GLY A 326 10.45 -0.97 11.85
CA GLY A 326 9.94 -1.27 10.51
C GLY A 326 8.92 -0.24 10.04
N SER A 327 7.96 0.13 10.90
CA SER A 327 6.95 1.14 10.55
C SER A 327 7.55 2.54 10.38
N MET A 328 8.54 2.91 11.20
CA MET A 328 9.25 4.20 11.04
C MET A 328 10.03 4.25 9.73
N ILE A 329 10.76 3.18 9.39
CA ILE A 329 11.54 3.10 8.14
C ILE A 329 10.59 3.10 6.92
N LEU A 330 9.50 2.35 6.97
CA LEU A 330 8.46 2.35 5.93
C LEU A 330 7.88 3.75 5.71
N GLY A 331 7.47 4.42 6.80
CA GLY A 331 6.91 5.77 6.73
C GLY A 331 7.92 6.79 6.21
N LEU A 332 9.19 6.66 6.60
CA LEU A 332 10.28 7.52 6.12
C LEU A 332 10.56 7.30 4.64
N ILE A 333 10.71 6.05 4.19
CA ILE A 333 10.96 5.76 2.77
C ILE A 333 9.77 6.21 1.93
N ALA A 334 8.54 5.88 2.32
CA ALA A 334 7.34 6.31 1.60
C ALA A 334 7.24 7.84 1.52
N GLY A 335 7.37 8.52 2.66
CA GLY A 335 7.27 9.98 2.76
C GLY A 335 8.34 10.70 1.95
N VAL A 336 9.60 10.28 2.08
CA VAL A 336 10.73 10.87 1.31
C VAL A 336 10.55 10.62 -0.18
N SER A 337 10.11 9.42 -0.57
CA SER A 337 9.90 9.08 -1.98
C SER A 337 8.76 9.89 -2.62
N ASP A 338 7.70 10.18 -1.87
CA ASP A 338 6.60 11.03 -2.35
C ASP A 338 7.03 12.50 -2.48
N VAL A 339 7.85 13.01 -1.56
CA VAL A 339 8.42 14.37 -1.63
C VAL A 339 9.38 14.51 -2.82
N LEU A 340 10.25 13.53 -3.02
CA LEU A 340 11.23 13.53 -4.10
C LEU A 340 10.61 13.39 -5.51
N GLY A 341 9.31 13.05 -5.61
CA GLY A 341 8.60 12.98 -6.89
C GLY A 341 8.97 11.74 -7.71
N VAL A 342 9.12 10.59 -7.06
CA VAL A 342 9.53 9.33 -7.67
C VAL A 342 8.42 8.74 -8.56
N PHE A 343 8.79 8.08 -9.67
CA PHE A 343 7.82 7.52 -10.62
C PHE A 343 6.98 6.41 -10.00
N GLY A 344 5.64 6.46 -10.16
CA GLY A 344 4.76 5.45 -9.55
C GLY A 344 4.35 5.73 -8.09
N SER A 345 4.75 6.88 -7.53
CA SER A 345 4.63 7.27 -6.10
C SER A 345 5.49 6.44 -5.15
N GLY A 346 5.92 7.07 -4.05
CA GLY A 346 6.70 6.42 -3.01
C GLY A 346 5.99 5.24 -2.37
N ILE A 347 4.70 5.43 -2.08
CA ILE A 347 3.83 4.37 -1.57
C ILE A 347 3.69 3.25 -2.62
N GLY A 348 3.40 3.60 -3.87
CA GLY A 348 3.19 2.63 -4.95
C GLY A 348 4.39 1.70 -5.17
N ILE A 349 5.61 2.25 -5.25
CA ILE A 349 6.82 1.44 -5.42
C ILE A 349 7.03 0.50 -4.24
N LEU A 350 6.83 1.00 -3.03
CA LEU A 350 6.96 0.21 -1.80
C LEU A 350 6.01 -1.00 -1.83
N LEU A 351 4.75 -0.80 -2.24
CA LEU A 351 3.77 -1.87 -2.43
C LEU A 351 4.19 -2.84 -3.52
N MET A 352 4.59 -2.32 -4.68
CA MET A 352 5.00 -3.12 -5.83
C MET A 352 6.14 -4.07 -5.47
N VAL A 353 7.19 -3.56 -4.80
CA VAL A 353 8.37 -4.35 -4.42
C VAL A 353 8.03 -5.47 -3.44
N ASP A 354 7.23 -5.19 -2.41
CA ASP A 354 6.81 -6.23 -1.45
C ASP A 354 5.92 -7.29 -2.09
N ILE A 355 4.97 -6.88 -2.94
CA ILE A 355 4.10 -7.81 -3.65
C ILE A 355 4.93 -8.72 -4.55
N LEU A 356 5.89 -8.17 -5.30
CA LEU A 356 6.80 -8.95 -6.15
C LEU A 356 7.66 -9.92 -5.33
N ILE A 357 8.23 -9.48 -4.21
CA ILE A 357 9.02 -10.36 -3.34
C ILE A 357 8.15 -11.45 -2.72
N ASN A 358 6.91 -11.15 -2.33
CA ASN A 358 6.00 -12.16 -1.80
C ASN A 358 5.56 -13.17 -2.88
N TYR A 359 5.28 -12.72 -4.10
CA TYR A 359 5.00 -13.60 -5.24
C TYR A 359 6.21 -14.46 -5.62
N TYR A 360 7.40 -13.88 -5.65
CA TYR A 360 8.65 -14.62 -5.88
C TYR A 360 8.83 -15.72 -4.83
N ASN A 361 8.62 -15.41 -3.55
CA ASN A 361 8.71 -16.39 -2.48
C ASN A 361 7.63 -17.49 -2.57
N GLN A 362 6.41 -17.15 -3.01
CA GLN A 362 5.35 -18.13 -3.24
C GLN A 362 5.71 -19.07 -4.39
N LEU A 363 6.17 -18.53 -5.52
CA LEU A 363 6.59 -19.29 -6.68
C LEU A 363 7.77 -20.21 -6.38
N ILE A 364 8.77 -19.75 -5.62
CA ILE A 364 9.88 -20.63 -5.20
C ILE A 364 9.37 -21.79 -4.37
N ARG A 365 8.44 -21.53 -3.42
CA ARG A 365 7.88 -22.60 -2.58
C ARG A 365 7.16 -23.64 -3.43
N GLU A 366 6.33 -23.21 -4.37
CA GLU A 366 5.63 -24.11 -5.30
C GLU A 366 6.63 -24.88 -6.19
N GLN A 367 7.65 -24.20 -6.74
CA GLN A 367 8.65 -24.84 -7.58
C GLN A 367 9.47 -25.89 -6.81
N VAL A 368 9.83 -25.61 -5.56
CA VAL A 368 10.53 -26.56 -4.68
C VAL A 368 9.64 -27.78 -4.40
N GLU A 369 8.34 -27.57 -4.21
CA GLU A 369 7.36 -28.65 -4.02
C GLU A 369 7.25 -29.54 -5.27
N ILE A 370 7.23 -28.93 -6.47
CA ILE A 370 7.14 -29.65 -7.75
C ILE A 370 8.43 -30.43 -8.07
N VAL A 371 9.60 -29.81 -7.86
CA VAL A 371 10.91 -30.38 -8.23
C VAL A 371 11.39 -31.42 -7.22
N MET A 372 10.99 -31.31 -5.94
CA MET A 372 11.36 -32.25 -4.88
C MET A 372 10.14 -32.82 -4.15
N PRO A 373 9.33 -33.69 -4.79
CA PRO A 373 8.11 -34.25 -4.19
C PRO A 373 8.38 -35.05 -2.91
N ARG A 374 9.60 -35.62 -2.75
CA ARG A 374 10.02 -36.30 -1.51
C ARG A 374 10.26 -35.37 -0.32
N LEU A 375 10.55 -34.09 -0.54
CA LEU A 375 10.62 -33.06 0.51
C LEU A 375 9.23 -32.51 0.85
N GLY A 376 8.30 -32.44 -0.11
CA GLY A 376 6.90 -32.08 0.13
C GLY A 376 6.18 -33.07 1.07
N ALA A 377 6.42 -34.38 0.90
CA ALA A 377 5.94 -35.41 1.82
C ALA A 377 6.57 -35.32 3.24
N LEU A 378 7.79 -34.76 3.34
CA LEU A 378 8.51 -34.55 4.59
C LEU A 378 8.11 -33.25 5.31
N LEU A 379 7.59 -32.27 4.56
CA LEU A 379 7.09 -30.97 5.03
C LEU A 379 5.59 -30.97 5.41
N GLY A 380 4.95 -32.14 5.40
CA GLY A 380 3.74 -32.35 6.21
C GLY A 380 2.41 -32.00 5.55
N ARG A 381 2.28 -32.12 4.22
CA ARG A 381 0.98 -32.43 3.63
C ARG A 381 0.88 -33.93 3.35
N LYS A 382 -0.13 -34.56 3.96
CA LYS A 382 -0.63 -35.84 3.45
C LYS A 382 -1.18 -35.65 2.05
#